data_AF-A0A3A9BU15-F1
#
_entry.id   AF-A0A3A9BU15-F1
#
_cell.length_a   1.000
_cell.length_b   1.000
_cell.length_c   1.000
_cell.angle_alpha   90.00
_cell.angle_beta   90.00
_cell.angle_gamma   90.00
#
_symmetry.space_group_name_H-M   'P 1'
#
loop_
_entity.id
_entity.type
_entity.pdbx_description
1 polymer ?
#
loop_
_entity_poly.entity_id
_entity_poly.type
_entity_poly.pdbx_seq_one_letter_code
_entity_poly.pdbx_strand_id
1 'polypeptide(L)'
;MFTKKIKRQALILCLALTCCAMLLQGCSGKSPKTTQDYLSDMKEFSTPDKTVSIYFDQNWQTEDLEMECWLGAGNKKGDKAAALLQFPKTGSNMMANSMEMAAEMVEASYHVSDKQDVDAPDLPGMENVTAYTCKMSADGVTGGAYLIYGETAYAYYALTYIANKLTDGDIASFNASCSKFQENAPEVEDNFSTEMTDTIRWFNATYAILTDINGRDYNLFGGMPANDDSKALMQGSLPESWGVDDRASADENMEWLLSEGHRTSFAEEMKSLEDIGVTADTSTEDLIALLKDEYGFDEDEAGSYARAFAVYTEHGADAIAGWDYCRAMYLLPAYYHAGYYTEQEALDKSLEVAQIMQPMYESWDDLMDSYLWGYDYWAGEESTERRGIYEKLKGQSDNPFRIDYKMNLEKTW
;
A
#
# COMPACT_ATOMS: atom_id res chain seq x y z
N MET A 1 3.46 1.26 -25.21
CA MET A 1 2.45 1.01 -26.28
C MET A 1 1.03 0.94 -25.72
N PHE A 2 0.86 0.45 -24.48
CA PHE A 2 -0.38 0.48 -23.69
C PHE A 2 -0.95 1.89 -23.45
N THR A 3 -0.12 2.86 -23.07
CA THR A 3 -0.52 4.25 -22.74
C THR A 3 -1.08 5.10 -23.88
N LYS A 4 -0.97 4.66 -25.15
CA LYS A 4 -1.55 5.37 -26.31
C LYS A 4 -2.93 4.87 -26.70
N LYS A 5 -3.33 3.66 -26.29
CA LYS A 5 -4.65 3.07 -26.58
C LYS A 5 -5.69 3.42 -25.51
N ILE A 6 -5.28 3.50 -24.25
CA ILE A 6 -6.12 3.89 -23.10
C ILE A 6 -6.76 5.28 -23.30
N LYS A 7 -6.09 6.19 -24.03
CA LYS A 7 -6.60 7.53 -24.36
C LYS A 7 -7.90 7.53 -25.20
N ARG A 8 -8.25 6.39 -25.81
CA ARG A 8 -9.06 6.36 -27.05
C ARG A 8 -10.55 6.09 -26.85
N GLN A 9 -11.06 5.77 -25.66
CA GLN A 9 -12.43 5.24 -25.57
C GLN A 9 -13.36 5.92 -24.56
N ALA A 10 -12.88 6.56 -23.50
CA ALA A 10 -13.75 7.24 -22.53
C ALA A 10 -14.26 8.63 -22.98
N LEU A 11 -13.57 9.29 -23.93
CA LEU A 11 -13.92 10.65 -24.36
C LEU A 11 -14.19 10.80 -25.86
N ILE A 12 -13.84 9.81 -26.69
CA ILE A 12 -13.99 9.88 -28.16
C ILE A 12 -15.47 9.89 -28.60
N LEU A 13 -16.42 9.50 -27.75
CA LEU A 13 -17.85 9.50 -28.11
C LEU A 13 -18.73 10.53 -27.40
N CYS A 14 -18.14 11.42 -26.57
CA CYS A 14 -18.86 12.63 -26.17
C CYS A 14 -18.93 13.69 -27.29
N LEU A 15 -18.04 13.68 -28.29
CA LEU A 15 -18.06 14.69 -29.37
C LEU A 15 -17.66 14.11 -30.73
N ALA A 16 -18.45 13.17 -31.23
CA ALA A 16 -18.47 12.82 -32.66
C ALA A 16 -19.67 13.50 -33.37
N LEU A 17 -19.39 14.57 -34.11
CA LEU A 17 -20.11 15.08 -35.30
C LEU A 17 -21.59 15.53 -35.16
N THR A 18 -21.84 16.85 -35.08
CA THR A 18 -22.22 17.74 -36.23
C THR A 18 -22.83 19.05 -35.76
N CYS A 19 -22.38 20.15 -36.39
CA CYS A 19 -23.08 21.43 -36.41
C CYS A 19 -24.46 21.27 -37.08
N CYS A 20 -25.55 21.48 -36.34
CA CYS A 20 -26.79 21.98 -36.91
C CYS A 20 -27.48 22.92 -35.92
N ALA A 21 -27.59 24.18 -36.33
CA ALA A 21 -28.42 25.17 -35.68
C ALA A 21 -29.89 24.75 -35.73
N MET A 22 -30.62 24.92 -34.64
CA MET A 22 -32.04 25.27 -34.66
C MET A 22 -32.47 25.92 -33.35
N LEU A 23 -33.27 26.98 -33.51
CA LEU A 23 -33.86 27.84 -32.49
C LEU A 23 -34.94 27.12 -31.68
N LEU A 24 -35.11 27.47 -30.39
CA LEU A 24 -36.27 28.22 -29.86
C LEU A 24 -36.42 28.07 -28.33
N GLN A 25 -36.62 29.24 -27.71
CA GLN A 25 -37.59 29.60 -26.65
C GLN A 25 -38.01 28.57 -25.58
N GLY A 26 -38.03 29.06 -24.34
CA GLY A 26 -39.18 28.83 -23.46
C GLY A 26 -38.81 28.53 -22.01
N CYS A 27 -38.63 29.58 -21.21
CA CYS A 27 -38.70 29.48 -19.75
C CYS A 27 -40.05 28.87 -19.33
N SER A 28 -40.03 27.87 -18.44
CA SER A 28 -41.20 27.56 -17.61
C SER A 28 -40.74 27.18 -16.21
N GLY A 29 -41.28 27.90 -15.22
CA GLY A 29 -41.04 27.67 -13.80
C GLY A 29 -41.62 26.32 -13.38
N LYS A 30 -40.76 25.31 -13.27
CA LYS A 30 -41.04 24.08 -12.56
C LYS A 30 -40.43 24.18 -11.17
N SER A 31 -41.11 23.62 -10.18
CA SER A 31 -40.57 23.37 -8.85
C SER A 31 -39.20 22.67 -8.97
N PRO A 32 -38.23 22.95 -8.08
CA PRO A 32 -36.95 22.25 -8.11
C PRO A 32 -37.18 20.73 -8.03
N LYS A 33 -36.54 19.96 -8.91
CA LYS A 33 -36.57 18.49 -8.83
C LYS A 33 -35.93 18.03 -7.52
N THR A 34 -36.54 17.07 -6.85
CA THR A 34 -35.97 16.37 -5.68
C THR A 34 -35.04 15.24 -6.12
N THR A 35 -34.20 14.71 -5.23
CA THR A 35 -33.38 13.52 -5.49
C THR A 35 -34.21 12.35 -6.00
N GLN A 36 -35.41 12.13 -5.44
CA GLN A 36 -36.31 11.05 -5.87
C GLN A 36 -36.84 11.27 -7.29
N ASP A 37 -37.05 12.52 -7.72
CA ASP A 37 -37.48 12.86 -9.09
C ASP A 37 -36.38 12.65 -10.14
N TYR A 38 -35.11 12.66 -9.72
CA TYR A 38 -34.00 12.27 -10.59
C TYR A 38 -33.88 10.75 -10.67
N LEU A 39 -33.90 10.07 -9.51
CA LEU A 39 -33.75 8.62 -9.42
C LEU A 39 -34.87 7.83 -10.14
N SER A 40 -36.08 8.40 -10.27
CA SER A 40 -37.20 7.71 -10.94
C SER A 40 -36.96 7.42 -12.42
N ASP A 41 -36.05 8.16 -13.07
CA ASP A 41 -35.68 7.98 -14.47
C ASP A 41 -34.33 7.28 -14.65
N MET A 42 -33.75 6.75 -13.56
CA MET A 42 -32.45 6.10 -13.54
C MET A 42 -32.56 4.59 -13.32
N LYS A 43 -31.50 3.88 -13.69
CA LYS A 43 -31.30 2.46 -13.36
C LYS A 43 -29.87 2.24 -12.91
N GLU A 44 -29.63 1.10 -12.28
CA GLU A 44 -28.30 0.68 -11.86
C GLU A 44 -27.42 0.33 -13.07
N PHE A 45 -26.16 0.76 -13.00
CA PHE A 45 -25.05 0.36 -13.86
C PHE A 45 -23.92 -0.13 -12.95
N SER A 46 -23.26 -1.21 -13.36
CA SER A 46 -22.15 -1.80 -12.60
C SER A 46 -20.93 -1.90 -13.48
N THR A 47 -19.74 -1.87 -12.88
CA THR A 47 -18.50 -2.26 -13.56
C THR A 47 -18.59 -3.70 -14.07
N PRO A 48 -17.88 -4.04 -15.16
CA PRO A 48 -17.82 -5.41 -15.67
C PRO A 48 -17.47 -6.48 -14.61
N ASP A 49 -16.53 -6.17 -13.70
CA ASP A 49 -16.15 -7.04 -12.57
C ASP A 49 -17.15 -7.02 -11.40
N LYS A 50 -18.18 -6.17 -11.48
CA LYS A 50 -19.26 -5.98 -10.49
C LYS A 50 -18.80 -5.49 -9.12
N THR A 51 -17.57 -4.99 -9.01
CA THR A 51 -17.01 -4.49 -7.74
C THR A 51 -17.63 -3.17 -7.30
N VAL A 52 -18.28 -2.43 -8.21
CA VAL A 52 -18.98 -1.19 -7.88
C VAL A 52 -20.16 -0.93 -8.81
N SER A 53 -21.21 -0.34 -8.28
CA SER A 53 -22.37 0.13 -9.03
C SER A 53 -22.81 1.54 -8.64
N ILE A 54 -23.48 2.19 -9.58
CA ILE A 54 -24.05 3.54 -9.45
C ILE A 54 -25.25 3.67 -10.38
N TYR A 55 -26.13 4.65 -10.14
CA TYR A 55 -27.30 4.87 -10.98
C TYR A 55 -27.02 5.93 -12.06
N PHE A 56 -27.35 5.64 -13.31
CA PHE A 56 -27.40 6.65 -14.39
C PHE A 56 -28.77 6.65 -15.07
N ASP A 57 -29.02 7.64 -15.93
CA ASP A 57 -30.26 7.71 -16.70
C ASP A 57 -30.48 6.40 -17.47
N GLN A 58 -31.69 5.85 -17.37
CA GLN A 58 -32.02 4.53 -17.89
C GLN A 58 -31.82 4.38 -19.40
N ASN A 59 -31.80 5.49 -20.14
CA ASN A 59 -31.60 5.55 -21.59
C ASN A 59 -30.13 5.61 -22.00
N TRP A 60 -29.21 5.75 -21.04
CA TRP A 60 -27.78 5.75 -21.30
C TRP A 60 -27.27 4.34 -21.63
N GLN A 61 -26.16 4.32 -22.36
CA GLN A 61 -25.49 3.10 -22.80
C GLN A 61 -24.11 3.04 -22.18
N THR A 62 -23.71 1.85 -21.74
CA THR A 62 -22.36 1.60 -21.23
C THR A 62 -21.34 1.72 -22.33
N GLU A 63 -20.17 2.24 -21.97
CA GLU A 63 -18.99 2.33 -22.82
C GLU A 63 -17.89 1.43 -22.25
N ASP A 64 -17.18 0.74 -23.14
CA ASP A 64 -16.04 -0.10 -22.77
C ASP A 64 -14.83 0.81 -22.51
N LEU A 65 -14.32 0.76 -21.29
CA LEU A 65 -13.16 1.54 -20.85
C LEU A 65 -11.86 0.71 -20.80
N GLU A 66 -11.86 -0.49 -21.39
CA GLU A 66 -10.76 -1.47 -21.43
C GLU A 66 -10.31 -1.99 -20.04
N MET A 67 -10.99 -1.58 -18.97
CA MET A 67 -10.71 -1.98 -17.58
C MET A 67 -11.98 -2.52 -16.94
N GLU A 68 -11.92 -3.75 -16.41
CA GLU A 68 -13.07 -4.43 -15.82
C GLU A 68 -13.60 -3.72 -14.55
N CYS A 69 -12.77 -2.91 -13.89
CA CYS A 69 -13.11 -2.13 -12.70
C CYS A 69 -13.56 -0.68 -13.03
N TRP A 70 -13.69 -0.31 -14.31
CA TRP A 70 -14.12 1.02 -14.73
C TRP A 70 -15.47 0.98 -15.42
N LEU A 71 -16.28 2.02 -15.18
CA LEU A 71 -17.62 2.15 -15.75
C LEU A 71 -17.74 3.49 -16.47
N GLY A 72 -18.02 3.45 -17.76
CA GLY A 72 -18.41 4.62 -18.56
C GLY A 72 -19.85 4.48 -19.03
N ALA A 73 -20.60 5.58 -19.06
CA ALA A 73 -21.92 5.60 -19.68
C ALA A 73 -22.24 6.96 -20.30
N GLY A 74 -22.92 6.95 -21.44
CA GLY A 74 -23.26 8.17 -22.18
C GLY A 74 -24.68 8.16 -22.74
N ASN A 75 -25.18 9.35 -23.03
CA ASN A 75 -26.44 9.48 -23.76
C ASN A 75 -26.24 9.22 -25.27
N LYS A 76 -27.30 8.87 -25.98
CA LYS A 76 -27.23 8.59 -27.43
C LYS A 76 -26.78 9.77 -28.29
N LYS A 77 -26.87 10.98 -27.78
CA LYS A 77 -26.48 12.21 -28.48
C LYS A 77 -24.97 12.47 -28.37
N GLY A 78 -24.30 11.86 -27.39
CA GLY A 78 -22.92 12.10 -27.03
C GLY A 78 -22.72 13.38 -26.20
N ASP A 79 -23.68 14.29 -26.07
CA ASP A 79 -23.40 15.57 -25.40
C ASP A 79 -23.31 15.50 -23.87
N LYS A 80 -23.52 14.31 -23.29
CA LYS A 80 -23.42 14.01 -21.87
C LYS A 80 -22.88 12.58 -21.65
N ALA A 81 -21.95 12.45 -20.72
CA ALA A 81 -21.46 11.15 -20.24
C ALA A 81 -21.09 11.24 -18.75
N ALA A 82 -20.89 10.07 -18.15
CA ALA A 82 -20.29 9.93 -16.84
C ALA A 82 -19.30 8.76 -16.84
N ALA A 83 -18.32 8.84 -15.94
CA ALA A 83 -17.42 7.74 -15.67
C ALA A 83 -17.24 7.57 -14.15
N LEU A 84 -17.04 6.32 -13.75
CA LEU A 84 -16.63 5.89 -12.42
C LEU A 84 -15.38 5.05 -12.60
N LEU A 85 -14.26 5.55 -12.09
CA LEU A 85 -12.95 4.92 -12.18
C LEU A 85 -12.55 4.43 -10.79
N GLN A 86 -12.52 3.11 -10.62
CA GLN A 86 -12.03 2.46 -9.40
C GLN A 86 -10.54 2.14 -9.55
N PHE A 87 -9.78 2.45 -8.50
CA PHE A 87 -8.37 2.14 -8.37
C PHE A 87 -8.19 1.27 -7.12
N PRO A 88 -8.23 -0.07 -7.24
CA PRO A 88 -8.02 -0.98 -6.11
C PRO A 88 -6.71 -0.66 -5.39
N LYS A 89 -6.75 -0.65 -4.04
CA LYS A 89 -5.58 -0.37 -3.19
C LYS A 89 -4.59 -1.54 -3.15
N THR A 90 -5.02 -2.73 -3.57
CA THR A 90 -4.22 -3.97 -3.55
C THR A 90 -4.55 -4.85 -4.77
N GLY A 91 -3.79 -5.92 -4.95
CA GLY A 91 -4.03 -6.94 -5.98
C GLY A 91 -3.44 -6.59 -7.35
N SER A 92 -3.64 -7.49 -8.33
CA SER A 92 -3.05 -7.39 -9.67
C SER A 92 -3.50 -6.17 -10.48
N ASN A 93 -4.62 -5.55 -10.09
CA ASN A 93 -5.19 -4.37 -10.74
C ASN A 93 -4.84 -3.05 -10.02
N MET A 94 -3.94 -3.09 -9.02
CA MET A 94 -3.48 -1.88 -8.33
C MET A 94 -2.72 -0.98 -9.31
N MET A 95 -3.27 0.21 -9.54
CA MET A 95 -2.70 1.22 -10.45
C MET A 95 -2.20 2.47 -9.73
N ALA A 96 -2.70 2.73 -8.52
CA ALA A 96 -2.34 3.87 -7.69
C ALA A 96 -2.24 3.41 -6.23
N ASN A 97 -1.24 3.92 -5.52
CA ASN A 97 -0.99 3.64 -4.10
C ASN A 97 -1.42 4.80 -3.18
N SER A 98 -2.01 5.85 -3.74
CA SER A 98 -2.54 7.00 -3.02
C SER A 98 -3.65 7.70 -3.82
N MET A 99 -4.49 8.46 -3.13
CA MET A 99 -5.50 9.31 -3.77
C MET A 99 -4.84 10.41 -4.65
N GLU A 100 -3.67 10.91 -4.26
CA GLU A 100 -2.91 11.88 -5.05
C GLU A 100 -2.49 11.27 -6.40
N MET A 101 -1.91 10.07 -6.39
CA MET A 101 -1.51 9.38 -7.62
C MET A 101 -2.72 9.06 -8.51
N ALA A 102 -3.83 8.60 -7.93
CA ALA A 102 -5.06 8.36 -8.69
C ALA A 102 -5.62 9.66 -9.30
N ALA A 103 -5.62 10.77 -8.56
CA ALA A 103 -6.02 12.07 -9.08
C ALA A 103 -5.09 12.54 -10.22
N GLU A 104 -3.77 12.45 -10.05
CA GLU A 104 -2.79 12.79 -11.10
C GLU A 104 -3.02 11.99 -12.39
N MET A 105 -3.27 10.68 -12.26
CA MET A 105 -3.57 9.81 -13.40
C MET A 105 -4.80 10.30 -14.17
N VAL A 106 -5.88 10.67 -13.46
CA VAL A 106 -7.12 11.18 -14.06
C VAL A 106 -6.89 12.56 -14.68
N GLU A 107 -6.28 13.49 -13.96
CA GLU A 107 -6.06 14.86 -14.41
C GLU A 107 -5.14 14.93 -15.62
N ALA A 108 -4.09 14.11 -15.65
CA ALA A 108 -3.20 13.99 -16.80
C ALA A 108 -3.88 13.33 -18.01
N SER A 109 -4.71 12.30 -17.78
CA SER A 109 -5.41 11.58 -18.85
C SER A 109 -6.48 12.42 -19.52
N TYR A 110 -7.17 13.26 -18.74
CA TYR A 110 -8.29 14.08 -19.20
C TYR A 110 -8.00 15.58 -19.21
N HIS A 111 -6.73 15.99 -19.17
CA HIS A 111 -6.30 17.38 -19.24
C HIS A 111 -7.18 18.32 -18.40
N VAL A 112 -7.35 17.97 -17.12
CA VAL A 112 -8.23 18.72 -16.19
C VAL A 112 -7.70 20.15 -16.04
N SER A 113 -8.59 21.13 -16.13
CA SER A 113 -8.28 22.55 -16.04
C SER A 113 -9.44 23.33 -15.44
N ASP A 114 -9.22 24.59 -15.07
CA ASP A 114 -10.25 25.49 -14.51
C ASP A 114 -10.99 24.88 -13.29
N LYS A 115 -10.27 24.13 -12.46
CA LYS A 115 -10.79 23.42 -11.29
C LYS A 115 -11.27 24.41 -10.21
N GLN A 116 -12.51 24.27 -9.76
CA GLN A 116 -13.13 25.07 -8.71
C GLN A 116 -13.80 24.17 -7.68
N ASP A 117 -13.44 24.33 -6.41
CA ASP A 117 -14.04 23.59 -5.29
C ASP A 117 -15.55 23.86 -5.20
N VAL A 118 -16.29 22.79 -4.93
CA VAL A 118 -17.73 22.84 -4.63
C VAL A 118 -18.07 21.82 -3.54
N ASP A 119 -19.27 21.93 -2.97
CA ASP A 119 -19.72 20.98 -1.95
C ASP A 119 -19.75 19.55 -2.52
N ALA A 120 -19.12 18.63 -1.80
CA ALA A 120 -19.11 17.21 -2.12
C ALA A 120 -20.49 16.57 -1.87
N PRO A 121 -20.91 15.62 -2.73
CA PRO A 121 -22.14 14.88 -2.51
C PRO A 121 -21.95 13.81 -1.44
N ASP A 122 -23.06 13.28 -0.95
CA ASP A 122 -23.06 12.06 -0.13
C ASP A 122 -22.81 10.83 -1.02
N LEU A 123 -21.78 10.05 -0.66
CA LEU A 123 -21.37 8.80 -1.30
C LEU A 123 -21.30 7.74 -0.20
N PRO A 124 -22.30 6.85 -0.09
CA PRO A 124 -22.36 5.87 1.00
C PRO A 124 -21.08 5.02 1.11
N GLY A 125 -20.48 5.00 2.29
CA GLY A 125 -19.27 4.21 2.58
C GLY A 125 -17.95 4.81 2.07
N MET A 126 -17.98 6.01 1.50
CA MET A 126 -16.78 6.72 1.03
C MET A 126 -16.30 7.76 2.04
N GLU A 127 -15.00 7.86 2.21
CA GLU A 127 -14.31 8.84 3.05
C GLU A 127 -13.51 9.83 2.18
N ASN A 128 -13.07 10.94 2.80
CA ASN A 128 -12.22 11.97 2.17
C ASN A 128 -12.77 12.51 0.84
N VAL A 129 -14.10 12.65 0.73
CA VAL A 129 -14.78 13.06 -0.49
C VAL A 129 -14.54 14.54 -0.80
N THR A 130 -14.04 14.82 -2.00
CA THR A 130 -13.84 16.18 -2.54
C THR A 130 -14.52 16.30 -3.90
N ALA A 131 -15.03 17.49 -4.24
CA ALA A 131 -15.74 17.70 -5.49
C ALA A 131 -15.40 19.04 -6.15
N TYR A 132 -15.41 19.04 -7.47
CA TYR A 132 -14.94 20.16 -8.30
C TYR A 132 -15.80 20.34 -9.52
N THR A 133 -16.06 21.59 -9.90
CA THR A 133 -16.40 21.90 -11.30
C THR A 133 -15.11 22.23 -12.05
N CYS A 134 -14.96 21.71 -13.26
CA CYS A 134 -13.74 21.88 -14.06
C CYS A 134 -14.03 21.77 -15.55
N LYS A 135 -12.99 21.86 -16.36
CA LYS A 135 -12.99 21.43 -17.76
C LYS A 135 -12.16 20.16 -17.90
N MET A 136 -12.71 19.20 -18.63
CA MET A 136 -12.01 17.97 -19.02
C MET A 136 -11.87 17.93 -20.54
N SER A 137 -10.69 17.54 -21.02
CA SER A 137 -10.39 17.38 -22.43
C SER A 137 -9.64 16.10 -22.74
N ALA A 138 -9.97 15.46 -23.85
CA ALA A 138 -9.27 14.31 -24.39
C ALA A 138 -9.54 14.25 -25.90
N ASP A 139 -8.51 13.89 -26.67
CA ASP A 139 -8.52 13.86 -28.13
C ASP A 139 -9.07 15.13 -28.82
N GLY A 140 -8.77 16.30 -28.25
CA GLY A 140 -9.10 17.61 -28.82
C GLY A 140 -10.54 18.07 -28.56
N VAL A 141 -11.29 17.30 -27.79
CA VAL A 141 -12.64 17.60 -27.32
C VAL A 141 -12.57 18.19 -25.91
N THR A 142 -13.35 19.23 -25.61
CA THR A 142 -13.44 19.83 -24.26
C THR A 142 -14.90 19.99 -23.83
N GLY A 143 -15.21 19.55 -22.60
CA GLY A 143 -16.50 19.73 -21.95
C GLY A 143 -16.36 20.32 -20.54
N GLY A 144 -17.46 20.85 -20.01
CA GLY A 144 -17.56 21.15 -18.59
C GLY A 144 -17.81 19.87 -17.81
N ALA A 145 -17.16 19.71 -16.67
CA ALA A 145 -17.21 18.49 -15.88
C ALA A 145 -17.47 18.79 -14.39
N TYR A 146 -18.16 17.86 -13.75
CA TYR A 146 -18.28 17.76 -12.31
C TYR A 146 -17.52 16.51 -11.87
N LEU A 147 -16.42 16.72 -11.15
CA LEU A 147 -15.41 15.71 -10.83
C LEU A 147 -15.32 15.53 -9.32
N ILE A 148 -15.42 14.29 -8.86
CA ILE A 148 -15.42 13.91 -7.45
C ILE A 148 -14.31 12.88 -7.23
N TYR A 149 -13.58 13.04 -6.13
CA TYR A 149 -12.62 12.06 -5.62
C TYR A 149 -13.03 11.61 -4.23
N GLY A 150 -12.66 10.39 -3.86
CA GLY A 150 -12.83 9.85 -2.53
C GLY A 150 -12.30 8.42 -2.45
N GLU A 151 -12.35 7.82 -1.28
CA GLU A 151 -11.82 6.47 -1.06
C GLU A 151 -12.70 5.62 -0.16
N THR A 152 -12.61 4.31 -0.32
CA THR A 152 -13.17 3.30 0.59
C THR A 152 -12.01 2.52 1.23
N ALA A 153 -12.33 1.49 2.02
CA ALA A 153 -11.31 0.54 2.47
C ALA A 153 -10.65 -0.22 1.29
N TYR A 154 -11.38 -0.44 0.19
CA TYR A 154 -10.93 -1.26 -0.94
C TYR A 154 -10.22 -0.46 -2.06
N ALA A 155 -10.67 0.76 -2.36
CA ALA A 155 -10.21 1.47 -3.56
C ALA A 155 -10.20 3.00 -3.41
N TYR A 156 -9.37 3.66 -4.22
CA TYR A 156 -9.52 5.07 -4.54
C TYR A 156 -10.48 5.24 -5.71
N TYR A 157 -11.19 6.37 -5.76
CA TYR A 157 -12.22 6.62 -6.76
C TYR A 157 -12.08 7.99 -7.41
N ALA A 158 -12.38 8.02 -8.71
CA ALA A 158 -12.69 9.25 -9.43
C ALA A 158 -14.04 9.08 -10.17
N LEU A 159 -15.02 9.91 -9.81
CA LEU A 159 -16.33 9.95 -10.45
C LEU A 159 -16.44 11.26 -11.23
N THR A 160 -16.87 11.20 -12.48
CA THR A 160 -17.03 12.40 -13.30
C THR A 160 -18.34 12.38 -14.07
N TYR A 161 -18.99 13.54 -14.16
CA TYR A 161 -20.05 13.82 -15.11
C TYR A 161 -19.59 14.91 -16.06
N ILE A 162 -19.65 14.64 -17.36
CA ILE A 162 -19.13 15.51 -18.42
C ILE A 162 -20.28 15.92 -19.32
N ALA A 163 -20.35 17.21 -19.65
CA ALA A 163 -21.31 17.74 -20.62
C ALA A 163 -20.70 18.86 -21.46
N ASN A 164 -21.16 19.01 -22.71
CA ASN A 164 -20.78 20.15 -23.56
C ASN A 164 -21.03 21.50 -22.88
N LYS A 165 -22.11 21.58 -22.09
CA LYS A 165 -22.40 22.68 -21.18
C LYS A 165 -22.97 22.11 -19.90
N LEU A 166 -22.13 22.06 -18.86
CA LEU A 166 -22.53 21.64 -17.52
C LEU A 166 -23.54 22.64 -16.94
N THR A 167 -24.59 22.12 -16.31
CA THR A 167 -25.63 22.93 -15.63
C THR A 167 -25.84 22.46 -14.20
N ASP A 168 -26.41 23.31 -13.35
CA ASP A 168 -26.77 22.93 -11.97
C ASP A 168 -27.71 21.72 -11.92
N GLY A 169 -28.56 21.56 -12.94
CA GLY A 169 -29.44 20.40 -13.07
C GLY A 169 -28.70 19.10 -13.40
N ASP A 170 -27.56 19.19 -14.09
CA ASP A 170 -26.66 18.05 -14.33
C ASP A 170 -25.96 17.65 -13.03
N ILE A 171 -25.43 18.63 -12.30
CA ILE A 171 -24.78 18.41 -10.99
C ILE A 171 -25.78 17.78 -10.01
N ALA A 172 -27.00 18.34 -9.90
CA ALA A 172 -28.04 17.79 -9.03
C ALA A 172 -28.46 16.36 -9.44
N SER A 173 -28.50 16.08 -10.75
CA SER A 173 -28.76 14.73 -11.25
C SER A 173 -27.63 13.76 -10.86
N PHE A 174 -26.38 14.17 -11.01
CA PHE A 174 -25.25 13.31 -10.65
C PHE A 174 -25.10 13.13 -9.14
N ASN A 175 -25.45 14.13 -8.33
CA ASN A 175 -25.55 13.97 -6.88
C ASN A 175 -26.61 12.94 -6.50
N ALA A 176 -27.74 12.88 -7.22
CA ALA A 176 -28.71 11.82 -7.04
C ALA A 176 -28.13 10.44 -7.41
N SER A 177 -27.37 10.34 -8.51
CA SER A 177 -26.60 9.14 -8.86
C SER A 177 -25.66 8.70 -7.74
N CYS A 178 -24.88 9.63 -7.17
CA CYS A 178 -23.92 9.37 -6.10
C CYS A 178 -24.57 8.80 -4.83
N SER A 179 -25.80 9.21 -4.50
CA SER A 179 -26.56 8.63 -3.37
C SER A 179 -26.90 7.14 -3.52
N LYS A 180 -26.65 6.57 -4.71
CA LYS A 180 -26.81 5.14 -5.04
C LYS A 180 -25.49 4.46 -5.38
N PHE A 181 -24.36 5.08 -5.02
CA PHE A 181 -23.07 4.40 -5.04
C PHE A 181 -23.10 3.19 -4.11
N GLN A 182 -22.63 2.06 -4.63
CA GLN A 182 -22.48 0.82 -3.87
C GLN A 182 -21.18 0.12 -4.29
N GLU A 183 -20.26 -0.04 -3.34
CA GLU A 183 -19.08 -0.89 -3.50
C GLU A 183 -19.41 -2.32 -3.05
N ASN A 184 -19.13 -3.29 -3.92
CA ASN A 184 -19.14 -4.72 -3.61
C ASN A 184 -17.70 -5.24 -3.76
N ALA A 185 -16.82 -4.80 -2.88
CA ALA A 185 -15.42 -5.22 -2.88
C ALA A 185 -15.35 -6.76 -2.94
N PRO A 186 -14.46 -7.34 -3.77
CA PRO A 186 -14.31 -8.78 -3.84
C PRO A 186 -13.91 -9.30 -2.46
N GLU A 187 -14.51 -10.41 -2.04
CA GLU A 187 -14.04 -11.13 -0.86
C GLU A 187 -12.61 -11.58 -1.13
N VAL A 188 -11.66 -11.05 -0.36
CA VAL A 188 -10.30 -11.52 -0.36
C VAL A 188 -10.29 -12.82 0.41
N GLU A 189 -10.04 -13.94 -0.28
CA GLU A 189 -9.87 -15.23 0.38
C GLU A 189 -8.69 -15.11 1.35
N ASP A 190 -8.95 -15.43 2.62
CA ASP A 190 -7.94 -15.53 3.65
C ASP A 190 -8.13 -16.85 4.39
N ASN A 191 -7.25 -17.80 4.13
CA ASN A 191 -7.22 -19.10 4.77
C ASN A 191 -6.60 -19.05 6.17
N PHE A 192 -6.10 -17.89 6.62
CA PHE A 192 -5.70 -17.69 8.00
C PHE A 192 -6.93 -17.72 8.90
N SER A 193 -7.04 -18.75 9.72
CA SER A 193 -8.26 -19.06 10.47
C SER A 193 -8.23 -18.56 11.92
N THR A 194 -7.05 -18.26 12.44
CA THR A 194 -6.84 -17.79 13.80
C THR A 194 -7.26 -16.34 13.99
N GLU A 195 -7.87 -16.03 15.15
CA GLU A 195 -8.20 -14.65 15.52
C GLU A 195 -6.92 -13.83 15.75
N MET A 196 -6.88 -12.59 15.25
CA MET A 196 -5.73 -11.69 15.39
C MET A 196 -5.61 -11.12 16.83
N THR A 197 -5.13 -11.97 17.75
CA THR A 197 -4.93 -11.67 19.18
C THR A 197 -3.76 -10.71 19.42
N ASP A 198 -3.67 -10.15 20.63
CA ASP A 198 -2.54 -9.26 20.99
C ASP A 198 -1.19 -9.96 20.87
N THR A 199 -1.10 -11.27 21.14
CA THR A 199 0.14 -12.03 20.94
C THR A 199 0.56 -12.09 19.47
N ILE A 200 -0.38 -12.33 18.55
CA ILE A 200 -0.08 -12.37 17.11
C ILE A 200 0.23 -10.98 16.59
N ARG A 201 -0.47 -9.96 17.08
CA ARG A 201 -0.14 -8.55 16.75
C ARG A 201 1.23 -8.15 17.29
N TRP A 202 1.64 -8.65 18.45
CA TRP A 202 3.00 -8.49 18.96
C TRP A 202 4.01 -9.13 17.98
N PHE A 203 3.72 -10.33 17.47
CA PHE A 203 4.56 -10.94 16.41
C PHE A 203 4.67 -10.02 15.20
N ASN A 204 3.54 -9.53 14.67
CA ASN A 204 3.51 -8.64 13.52
C ASN A 204 4.29 -7.33 13.75
N ALA A 205 4.24 -6.77 14.96
CA ALA A 205 4.97 -5.55 15.31
C ALA A 205 6.49 -5.71 15.15
N THR A 206 7.05 -6.89 15.43
CA THR A 206 8.51 -7.14 15.30
C THR A 206 9.03 -6.94 13.87
N TYR A 207 8.19 -7.12 12.85
CA TYR A 207 8.56 -6.96 11.45
C TYR A 207 7.72 -5.91 10.71
N ALA A 208 7.02 -5.03 11.43
CA ALA A 208 6.13 -4.03 10.84
C ALA A 208 6.84 -3.04 9.90
N ILE A 209 8.10 -2.69 10.17
CA ILE A 209 8.91 -1.85 9.27
C ILE A 209 9.05 -2.54 7.90
N LEU A 210 9.37 -3.83 7.88
CA LEU A 210 9.55 -4.57 6.64
C LEU A 210 8.20 -4.79 5.93
N THR A 211 7.12 -4.95 6.68
CA THR A 211 5.76 -5.00 6.12
C THR A 211 5.38 -3.69 5.43
N ASP A 212 5.62 -2.53 6.06
CA ASP A 212 5.32 -1.21 5.47
C ASP A 212 6.17 -0.93 4.23
N ILE A 213 7.47 -1.26 4.24
CA ILE A 213 8.37 -1.14 3.07
C ILE A 213 7.83 -1.92 1.87
N ASN A 214 7.24 -3.09 2.13
CA ASN A 214 6.66 -3.93 1.09
C ASN A 214 5.22 -3.54 0.70
N GLY A 215 4.68 -2.45 1.23
CA GLY A 215 3.31 -1.99 0.96
C GLY A 215 2.22 -2.95 1.44
N ARG A 216 2.48 -3.65 2.55
CA ARG A 216 1.62 -4.71 3.09
C ARG A 216 0.91 -4.28 4.37
N ASP A 217 -0.10 -5.04 4.79
CA ASP A 217 -0.93 -4.71 5.96
C ASP A 217 -0.45 -5.45 7.22
N TYR A 218 0.23 -4.74 8.12
CA TYR A 218 0.73 -5.30 9.39
C TYR A 218 -0.38 -5.74 10.37
N ASN A 219 -1.64 -5.49 10.06
CA ASN A 219 -2.79 -6.06 10.78
C ASN A 219 -3.11 -7.51 10.37
N LEU A 220 -2.49 -8.02 9.31
CA LEU A 220 -2.58 -9.41 8.85
C LEU A 220 -1.31 -10.18 9.23
N PHE A 221 -1.44 -11.47 9.55
CA PHE A 221 -0.28 -12.31 9.85
C PHE A 221 0.63 -12.41 8.61
N GLY A 222 1.87 -11.90 8.71
CA GLY A 222 2.78 -11.82 7.56
C GLY A 222 2.51 -10.71 6.56
N GLY A 223 1.60 -9.77 6.85
CA GLY A 223 1.33 -8.63 5.98
C GLY A 223 0.31 -8.88 4.87
N MET A 224 -0.20 -10.10 4.72
CA MET A 224 -1.03 -10.50 3.58
C MET A 224 -2.06 -11.56 3.99
N PRO A 225 -3.20 -11.63 3.28
CA PRO A 225 -4.13 -12.75 3.40
C PRO A 225 -3.46 -14.05 2.91
N ALA A 226 -3.83 -15.19 3.50
CA ALA A 226 -3.34 -16.50 3.09
C ALA A 226 -4.19 -17.07 1.93
N ASN A 227 -3.67 -17.01 0.71
CA ASN A 227 -4.35 -17.49 -0.49
C ASN A 227 -3.35 -17.86 -1.60
N ASP A 228 -3.87 -18.27 -2.76
CA ASP A 228 -3.02 -18.69 -3.88
C ASP A 228 -2.12 -17.55 -4.42
N ASP A 229 -2.56 -16.29 -4.32
CA ASP A 229 -1.77 -15.13 -4.76
C ASP A 229 -0.58 -14.87 -3.84
N SER A 230 -0.81 -14.83 -2.52
CA SER A 230 0.28 -14.65 -1.54
C SER A 230 1.24 -15.83 -1.54
N LYS A 231 0.73 -17.04 -1.79
CA LYS A 231 1.56 -18.24 -2.00
C LYS A 231 2.46 -18.12 -3.22
N ALA A 232 1.92 -17.78 -4.39
CA ALA A 232 2.71 -17.61 -5.60
C ALA A 232 3.76 -16.50 -5.45
N LEU A 233 3.40 -15.40 -4.78
CA LEU A 233 4.31 -14.32 -4.46
C LEU A 233 5.49 -14.80 -3.60
N MET A 234 5.22 -15.50 -2.48
CA MET A 234 6.27 -15.98 -1.58
C MET A 234 7.16 -17.03 -2.24
N GLN A 235 6.59 -17.98 -2.98
CA GLN A 235 7.34 -18.97 -3.75
C GLN A 235 8.23 -18.34 -4.83
N GLY A 236 7.84 -17.19 -5.37
CA GLY A 236 8.66 -16.43 -6.31
C GLY A 236 9.79 -15.63 -5.66
N SER A 237 9.58 -15.08 -4.45
CA SER A 237 10.54 -14.16 -3.81
C SER A 237 11.52 -14.82 -2.84
N LEU A 238 11.11 -15.87 -2.13
CA LEU A 238 11.92 -16.53 -1.11
C LEU A 238 13.23 -17.13 -1.65
N PRO A 239 13.26 -17.76 -2.85
CA PRO A 239 14.50 -18.30 -3.39
C PRO A 239 15.58 -17.24 -3.63
N GLU A 240 15.21 -16.13 -4.27
CA GLU A 240 16.15 -15.07 -4.62
C GLU A 240 16.62 -14.29 -3.40
N SER A 241 15.71 -13.98 -2.47
CA SER A 241 16.01 -13.10 -1.34
C SER A 241 16.58 -13.82 -0.12
N TRP A 242 16.32 -15.13 0.01
CA TRP A 242 16.63 -15.89 1.22
C TRP A 242 17.22 -17.28 0.95
N GLY A 243 17.30 -17.72 -0.31
CA GLY A 243 17.76 -19.08 -0.63
C GLY A 243 16.80 -20.16 -0.16
N VAL A 244 15.50 -19.86 -0.03
CA VAL A 244 14.48 -20.79 0.47
C VAL A 244 13.51 -21.18 -0.65
N ASP A 245 13.59 -22.43 -1.09
CA ASP A 245 12.80 -23.01 -2.18
C ASP A 245 11.75 -24.03 -1.69
N ASP A 246 11.90 -24.52 -0.47
CA ASP A 246 11.07 -25.59 0.09
C ASP A 246 11.10 -25.60 1.62
N ARG A 247 10.44 -26.59 2.22
CA ARG A 247 10.41 -26.78 3.67
C ARG A 247 11.79 -27.04 4.28
N ALA A 248 12.64 -27.82 3.61
CA ALA A 248 13.94 -28.20 4.18
C ALA A 248 14.86 -26.96 4.26
N SER A 249 14.92 -26.18 3.18
CA SER A 249 15.64 -24.90 3.17
C SER A 249 15.03 -23.86 4.12
N ALA A 250 13.71 -23.87 4.35
CA ALA A 250 13.07 -23.04 5.36
C ALA A 250 13.47 -23.41 6.80
N ASP A 251 13.54 -24.71 7.10
CA ASP A 251 14.00 -25.22 8.41
C ASP A 251 15.49 -24.85 8.63
N GLU A 252 16.36 -25.06 7.64
CA GLU A 252 17.79 -24.69 7.68
C GLU A 252 17.98 -23.17 7.86
N ASN A 253 17.23 -22.36 7.12
CA ASN A 253 17.32 -20.90 7.24
C ASN A 253 16.85 -20.39 8.61
N MET A 254 15.79 -20.98 9.15
CA MET A 254 15.31 -20.64 10.49
C MET A 254 16.31 -21.07 11.57
N GLU A 255 16.91 -22.26 11.46
CA GLU A 255 17.96 -22.69 12.37
C GLU A 255 19.14 -21.72 12.36
N TRP A 256 19.64 -21.37 11.16
CA TRP A 256 20.74 -20.42 11.01
C TRP A 256 20.42 -19.07 11.67
N LEU A 257 19.24 -18.49 11.42
CA LEU A 257 18.84 -17.23 12.05
C LEU A 257 18.79 -17.31 13.57
N LEU A 258 18.41 -18.45 14.16
CA LEU A 258 18.25 -18.59 15.61
C LEU A 258 19.56 -18.96 16.33
N SER A 259 20.47 -19.68 15.69
CA SER A 259 21.72 -20.13 16.31
C SER A 259 22.92 -19.25 15.97
N GLU A 260 22.92 -18.66 14.78
CA GLU A 260 24.01 -17.86 14.24
C GLU A 260 23.42 -16.52 13.79
N GLY A 261 23.01 -16.41 12.53
CA GLY A 261 22.58 -15.17 11.92
C GLY A 261 23.76 -14.24 11.63
N HIS A 262 23.46 -13.01 11.24
CA HIS A 262 24.49 -12.00 11.00
C HIS A 262 25.18 -11.57 12.30
N ARG A 263 24.53 -11.71 13.46
CA ARG A 263 25.09 -11.36 14.78
C ARG A 263 26.41 -12.09 15.06
N THR A 264 26.58 -13.31 14.58
CA THR A 264 27.82 -14.09 14.77
C THR A 264 28.96 -13.48 13.97
N SER A 265 28.75 -13.22 12.67
CA SER A 265 29.77 -12.57 11.83
C SER A 265 30.13 -11.18 12.36
N PHE A 266 29.13 -10.40 12.79
CA PHE A 266 29.36 -9.10 13.41
C PHE A 266 30.27 -9.22 14.64
N ALA A 267 29.96 -10.12 15.57
CA ALA A 267 30.77 -10.31 16.76
C ALA A 267 32.21 -10.74 16.43
N GLU A 268 32.40 -11.65 15.46
CA GLU A 268 33.72 -12.14 15.04
C GLU A 268 34.55 -11.06 14.34
N GLU A 269 33.93 -10.27 13.46
CA GLU A 269 34.59 -9.18 12.75
C GLU A 269 34.99 -8.06 13.71
N MET A 270 34.10 -7.66 14.62
CA MET A 270 34.41 -6.62 15.62
C MET A 270 35.48 -7.10 16.61
N LYS A 271 35.44 -8.39 17.00
CA LYS A 271 36.50 -9.01 17.80
C LYS A 271 37.85 -9.00 17.08
N SER A 272 37.86 -9.22 15.77
CA SER A 272 39.07 -9.16 14.96
C SER A 272 39.70 -7.76 14.94
N LEU A 273 38.89 -6.70 14.97
CA LEU A 273 39.37 -5.32 15.12
C LEU A 273 39.99 -5.08 16.50
N GLU A 274 39.38 -5.60 17.58
CA GLU A 274 40.00 -5.53 18.91
C GLU A 274 41.36 -6.24 18.97
N ASP A 275 41.48 -7.41 18.33
CA ASP A 275 42.68 -8.24 18.37
C ASP A 275 43.88 -7.59 17.64
N ILE A 276 43.62 -6.70 16.68
CA ILE A 276 44.65 -5.88 16.02
C ILE A 276 44.91 -4.54 16.74
N GLY A 277 44.25 -4.30 17.88
CA GLY A 277 44.51 -3.18 18.77
C GLY A 277 43.59 -1.98 18.59
N VAL A 278 42.48 -2.11 17.84
CA VAL A 278 41.42 -1.09 17.82
C VAL A 278 40.71 -1.11 19.17
N THR A 279 40.45 0.05 19.76
CA THR A 279 39.73 0.18 21.03
C THR A 279 38.62 1.21 20.92
N ALA A 280 37.76 1.31 21.93
CA ALA A 280 36.73 2.35 22.00
C ALA A 280 37.29 3.80 21.98
N ASP A 281 38.60 3.97 22.25
CA ASP A 281 39.28 5.28 22.18
C ASP A 281 39.90 5.56 20.78
N THR A 282 39.90 4.58 19.86
CA THR A 282 40.35 4.78 18.49
C THR A 282 39.38 5.71 17.77
N SER A 283 39.89 6.80 17.17
CA SER A 283 39.03 7.73 16.43
C SER A 283 38.44 7.07 15.18
N THR A 284 37.25 7.50 14.77
CA THR A 284 36.61 7.04 13.53
C THR A 284 37.54 7.24 12.34
N GLU A 285 38.22 8.38 12.27
CA GLU A 285 39.17 8.69 11.18
C GLU A 285 40.37 7.75 11.17
N ASP A 286 40.93 7.40 12.33
CA ASP A 286 42.06 6.48 12.44
C ASP A 286 41.65 5.05 12.08
N LEU A 287 40.46 4.61 12.50
CA LEU A 287 39.93 3.29 12.15
C LEU A 287 39.65 3.19 10.63
N ILE A 288 39.04 4.22 10.04
CA ILE A 288 38.82 4.27 8.58
C ILE A 288 40.17 4.21 7.85
N ALA A 289 41.16 5.00 8.27
CA ALA A 289 42.49 4.99 7.67
C ALA A 289 43.15 3.60 7.77
N LEU A 290 43.09 2.95 8.93
CA LEU A 290 43.59 1.60 9.16
C LEU A 290 42.94 0.58 8.20
N LEU A 291 41.60 0.58 8.11
CA LEU A 291 40.86 -0.35 7.25
C LEU A 291 41.20 -0.17 5.78
N LYS A 292 41.38 1.08 5.34
CA LYS A 292 41.79 1.37 3.96
C LYS A 292 43.23 0.95 3.67
N ASP A 293 44.15 1.28 4.57
CA ASP A 293 45.58 1.06 4.34
C ASP A 293 45.98 -0.42 4.49
N GLU A 294 45.43 -1.12 5.49
CA GLU A 294 45.82 -2.50 5.82
C GLU A 294 44.90 -3.56 5.18
N TYR A 295 43.62 -3.24 4.96
CA TYR A 295 42.61 -4.18 4.44
C TYR A 295 42.11 -3.82 3.03
N GLY A 296 42.46 -2.64 2.51
CA GLY A 296 42.12 -2.23 1.15
C GLY A 296 40.64 -1.90 0.94
N PHE A 297 39.91 -1.63 2.02
CA PHE A 297 38.51 -1.21 1.95
C PHE A 297 38.41 0.15 1.25
N ASP A 298 37.27 0.41 0.61
CA ASP A 298 36.95 1.77 0.19
C ASP A 298 36.45 2.64 1.37
N GLU A 299 36.17 3.93 1.10
CA GLU A 299 35.75 4.87 2.14
C GLU A 299 34.41 4.47 2.77
N ASP A 300 33.46 3.98 1.96
CA ASP A 300 32.11 3.67 2.40
C ASP A 300 32.10 2.36 3.22
N GLU A 301 32.83 1.34 2.75
CA GLU A 301 33.05 0.08 3.47
C GLU A 301 33.76 0.31 4.81
N ALA A 302 34.86 1.07 4.81
CA ALA A 302 35.59 1.40 6.04
C ALA A 302 34.74 2.23 7.02
N GLY A 303 33.96 3.18 6.50
CA GLY A 303 33.01 3.96 7.28
C GLY A 303 31.93 3.09 7.93
N SER A 304 31.40 2.11 7.19
CA SER A 304 30.41 1.16 7.72
C SER A 304 30.97 0.33 8.87
N TYR A 305 32.17 -0.24 8.72
CA TYR A 305 32.83 -0.99 9.78
C TYR A 305 33.15 -0.13 11.00
N ALA A 306 33.54 1.14 10.81
CA ALA A 306 33.77 2.04 11.92
C ALA A 306 32.49 2.34 12.72
N ARG A 307 31.34 2.50 12.04
CA ARG A 307 30.02 2.63 12.70
C ARG A 307 29.65 1.33 13.45
N ALA A 308 29.83 0.17 12.80
CA ALA A 308 29.56 -1.13 13.40
C ALA A 308 30.41 -1.36 14.67
N PHE A 309 31.68 -0.98 14.64
CA PHE A 309 32.58 -1.09 15.79
C PHE A 309 32.15 -0.18 16.94
N ALA A 310 31.72 1.06 16.65
CA ALA A 310 31.19 1.95 17.68
C ALA A 310 29.98 1.31 18.39
N VAL A 311 29.02 0.76 17.63
CA VAL A 311 27.87 0.03 18.17
C VAL A 311 28.32 -1.16 19.03
N TYR A 312 29.27 -1.96 18.55
CA TYR A 312 29.81 -3.10 19.29
C TYR A 312 30.45 -2.69 20.62
N THR A 313 31.23 -1.60 20.64
CA THR A 313 31.88 -1.15 21.88
C THR A 313 30.90 -0.64 22.93
N GLU A 314 29.77 -0.07 22.49
CA GLU A 314 28.74 0.46 23.37
C GLU A 314 27.75 -0.61 23.85
N HIS A 315 27.33 -1.51 22.94
CA HIS A 315 26.22 -2.44 23.15
C HIS A 315 26.63 -3.92 23.20
N GLY A 316 27.89 -4.24 22.87
CA GLY A 316 28.45 -5.58 22.95
C GLY A 316 28.22 -6.46 21.71
N ALA A 317 28.64 -7.72 21.82
CA ALA A 317 28.59 -8.70 20.73
C ALA A 317 27.17 -9.00 20.21
N ASP A 318 26.17 -8.91 21.09
CA ASP A 318 24.77 -9.17 20.76
C ASP A 318 24.02 -7.91 20.27
N ALA A 319 24.73 -6.79 20.03
CA ALA A 319 24.12 -5.50 19.71
C ALA A 319 23.14 -5.56 18.54
N ILE A 320 23.43 -6.39 17.53
CA ILE A 320 22.59 -6.51 16.33
C ILE A 320 21.63 -7.69 16.38
N ALA A 321 21.44 -8.34 17.53
CA ALA A 321 20.62 -9.54 17.61
C ALA A 321 19.16 -9.32 17.19
N GLY A 322 18.64 -8.10 17.31
CA GLY A 322 17.28 -7.74 16.93
C GLY A 322 17.06 -7.89 15.43
N TRP A 323 18.11 -7.67 14.63
CA TRP A 323 18.06 -7.82 13.18
C TRP A 323 17.67 -9.23 12.76
N ASP A 324 18.39 -10.23 13.26
CA ASP A 324 18.16 -11.62 12.90
C ASP A 324 16.85 -12.15 13.51
N TYR A 325 16.50 -11.78 14.74
CA TYR A 325 15.25 -12.23 15.36
C TYR A 325 14.01 -11.61 14.69
N CYS A 326 14.03 -10.32 14.35
CA CYS A 326 12.92 -9.72 13.59
C CYS A 326 12.82 -10.33 12.18
N ARG A 327 13.94 -10.70 11.54
CA ARG A 327 13.94 -11.43 10.26
C ARG A 327 13.38 -12.85 10.41
N ALA A 328 13.72 -13.56 11.49
CA ALA A 328 13.12 -14.86 11.81
C ALA A 328 11.59 -14.73 11.99
N MET A 329 11.15 -13.74 12.76
CA MET A 329 9.72 -13.45 12.95
C MET A 329 8.99 -13.11 11.63
N TYR A 330 9.63 -12.39 10.72
CA TYR A 330 9.10 -12.09 9.39
C TYR A 330 8.97 -13.33 8.49
N LEU A 331 9.93 -14.24 8.57
CA LEU A 331 9.99 -15.40 7.68
C LEU A 331 9.01 -16.50 8.04
N LEU A 332 8.66 -16.65 9.32
CA LEU A 332 7.67 -17.64 9.77
C LEU A 332 6.32 -17.55 9.06
N PRO A 333 5.65 -16.38 9.00
CA PRO A 333 4.45 -16.25 8.20
C PRO A 333 4.73 -16.31 6.69
N ALA A 334 5.90 -15.91 6.20
CA ALA A 334 6.26 -16.05 4.79
C ALA A 334 6.31 -17.54 4.36
N TYR A 335 6.84 -18.41 5.23
CA TYR A 335 6.87 -19.86 5.01
C TYR A 335 5.48 -20.49 5.09
N TYR A 336 4.62 -19.98 5.97
CA TYR A 336 3.20 -20.34 5.98
C TYR A 336 2.52 -19.98 4.66
N HIS A 337 2.65 -18.73 4.21
CA HIS A 337 2.08 -18.26 2.94
C HIS A 337 2.61 -19.07 1.75
N ALA A 338 3.90 -19.41 1.71
CA ALA A 338 4.49 -20.27 0.67
C ALA A 338 3.97 -21.73 0.70
N GLY A 339 3.30 -22.14 1.77
CA GLY A 339 2.84 -23.51 2.02
C GLY A 339 3.94 -24.46 2.48
N TYR A 340 5.06 -23.95 2.99
CA TYR A 340 6.14 -24.76 3.56
C TYR A 340 5.85 -25.15 5.00
N TYR A 341 5.22 -24.24 5.76
CA TYR A 341 4.68 -24.49 7.10
C TYR A 341 3.15 -24.43 7.10
N THR A 342 2.54 -25.11 8.06
CA THR A 342 1.14 -24.90 8.41
C THR A 342 0.98 -23.63 9.26
N GLU A 343 -0.25 -23.10 9.34
CA GLU A 343 -0.57 -21.95 10.20
C GLU A 343 -0.12 -22.19 11.64
N GLN A 344 -0.46 -23.37 12.18
CA GLN A 344 -0.09 -23.74 13.54
C GLN A 344 1.43 -23.83 13.74
N GLU A 345 2.18 -24.43 12.80
CA GLU A 345 3.64 -24.51 12.89
C GLU A 345 4.29 -23.12 12.88
N ALA A 346 3.80 -22.20 12.03
CA ALA A 346 4.31 -20.84 11.98
C ALA A 346 4.04 -20.07 13.28
N LEU A 347 2.83 -20.17 13.84
CA LEU A 347 2.47 -19.52 15.10
C LEU A 347 3.21 -20.12 16.31
N ASP A 348 3.33 -21.46 16.39
CA ASP A 348 4.09 -22.16 17.43
C ASP A 348 5.56 -21.70 17.44
N LYS A 349 6.20 -21.66 16.26
CA LYS A 349 7.57 -21.16 16.13
C LYS A 349 7.67 -19.66 16.41
N SER A 350 6.68 -18.84 16.01
CA SER A 350 6.70 -17.39 16.29
C SER A 350 6.68 -17.11 17.79
N LEU A 351 5.93 -17.91 18.55
CA LEU A 351 5.93 -17.80 20.01
C LEU A 351 7.28 -18.20 20.62
N GLU A 352 7.89 -19.29 20.13
CA GLU A 352 9.22 -19.71 20.58
C GLU A 352 10.26 -18.60 20.37
N VAL A 353 10.29 -17.99 19.17
CA VAL A 353 11.20 -16.87 18.86
C VAL A 353 10.87 -15.64 19.71
N ALA A 354 9.58 -15.30 19.85
CA ALA A 354 9.16 -14.17 20.67
C ALA A 354 9.60 -14.33 22.15
N GLN A 355 9.52 -15.54 22.70
CA GLN A 355 9.97 -15.84 24.06
C GLN A 355 11.49 -15.82 24.23
N ILE A 356 12.26 -16.04 23.16
CA ILE A 356 13.71 -15.87 23.15
C ILE A 356 14.07 -14.37 23.12
N MET A 357 13.43 -13.59 22.24
CA MET A 357 13.83 -12.20 21.99
C MET A 357 13.27 -11.20 23.02
N GLN A 358 12.05 -11.38 23.52
CA GLN A 358 11.40 -10.40 24.41
C GLN A 358 12.24 -10.08 25.68
N PRO A 359 12.88 -11.06 26.34
CA PRO A 359 13.70 -10.80 27.53
C PRO A 359 15.00 -10.04 27.24
N MET A 360 15.44 -9.96 25.98
CA MET A 360 16.71 -9.35 25.60
C MET A 360 16.67 -7.83 25.55
N TYR A 361 15.48 -7.23 25.49
CA TYR A 361 15.27 -5.79 25.33
C TYR A 361 14.30 -5.26 26.36
N GLU A 362 14.34 -3.97 26.68
CA GLU A 362 13.43 -3.34 27.64
C GLU A 362 12.15 -2.79 26.99
N SER A 363 12.19 -2.45 25.70
CA SER A 363 11.09 -1.81 24.98
C SER A 363 11.12 -2.09 23.48
N TRP A 364 10.08 -1.65 22.77
CA TRP A 364 10.08 -1.63 21.30
C TRP A 364 11.21 -0.78 20.73
N ASP A 365 11.50 0.39 21.33
CA ASP A 365 12.57 1.26 20.84
C ASP A 365 13.94 0.55 20.94
N ASP A 366 14.19 -0.16 22.04
CA ASP A 366 15.43 -0.93 22.28
C ASP A 366 15.59 -2.08 21.26
N LEU A 367 14.53 -2.86 21.02
CA LEU A 367 14.53 -3.90 19.99
C LEU A 367 14.75 -3.29 18.59
N MET A 368 14.07 -2.18 18.28
CA MET A 368 14.15 -1.56 16.96
C MET A 368 15.51 -0.89 16.72
N ASP A 369 16.18 -0.36 17.74
CA ASP A 369 17.54 0.15 17.60
C ASP A 369 18.51 -1.00 17.28
N SER A 370 18.40 -2.14 17.97
CA SER A 370 19.15 -3.37 17.65
C SER A 370 18.89 -3.88 16.23
N TYR A 371 17.64 -3.85 15.77
CA TYR A 371 17.27 -4.18 14.39
C TYR A 371 17.93 -3.23 13.37
N LEU A 372 17.95 -1.92 13.65
CA LEU A 372 18.49 -0.94 12.73
C LEU A 372 20.02 -0.96 12.67
N TRP A 373 20.71 -1.18 13.79
CA TRP A 373 22.16 -1.38 13.76
C TRP A 373 22.55 -2.62 12.95
N GLY A 374 21.78 -3.70 13.05
CA GLY A 374 22.02 -4.88 12.22
C GLY A 374 21.71 -4.67 10.75
N TYR A 375 20.72 -3.82 10.42
CA TYR A 375 20.54 -3.36 9.04
C TYR A 375 21.76 -2.58 8.56
N ASP A 376 22.25 -1.63 9.36
CA ASP A 376 23.38 -0.79 8.97
C ASP A 376 24.62 -1.63 8.66
N TYR A 377 24.90 -2.61 9.52
CA TYR A 377 25.96 -3.59 9.33
C TYR A 377 25.75 -4.45 8.07
N TRP A 378 24.57 -5.05 7.92
CA TRP A 378 24.29 -5.97 6.81
C TRP A 378 24.25 -5.28 5.44
N ALA A 379 23.66 -4.09 5.37
CA ALA A 379 23.47 -3.36 4.12
C ALA A 379 24.68 -2.48 3.77
N GLY A 380 25.55 -2.17 4.75
CA GLY A 380 26.68 -1.27 4.55
C GLY A 380 26.30 0.21 4.48
N GLU A 381 25.06 0.57 4.81
CA GLU A 381 24.49 1.91 4.67
C GLU A 381 23.74 2.32 5.95
N GLU A 382 23.24 3.56 6.03
CA GLU A 382 22.52 4.03 7.22
C GLU A 382 21.01 3.76 7.12
N SER A 383 20.42 3.27 8.20
CA SER A 383 19.00 2.94 8.36
C SER A 383 18.07 4.15 8.53
N THR A 384 18.50 5.35 8.14
CA THR A 384 17.73 6.60 8.31
C THR A 384 16.32 6.50 7.74
N GLU A 385 16.15 5.89 6.56
CA GLU A 385 14.82 5.68 5.96
C GLU A 385 13.95 4.74 6.80
N ARG A 386 14.52 3.61 7.25
CA ARG A 386 13.83 2.63 8.11
C ARG A 386 13.44 3.22 9.46
N ARG A 387 14.28 4.08 10.05
CA ARG A 387 13.95 4.85 11.26
C ARG A 387 12.76 5.77 10.98
N GLY A 388 12.75 6.47 9.84
CA GLY A 388 11.61 7.29 9.43
C GLY A 388 10.30 6.51 9.35
N ILE A 389 10.35 5.28 8.83
CA ILE A 389 9.19 4.38 8.78
C ILE A 389 8.74 3.98 10.19
N TYR A 390 9.66 3.60 11.08
CA TYR A 390 9.33 3.29 12.47
C TYR A 390 8.59 4.44 13.17
N GLU A 391 9.11 5.67 13.04
CA GLU A 391 8.47 6.85 13.63
C GLU A 391 7.11 7.17 12.99
N LYS A 392 6.98 7.00 11.67
CA LYS A 392 5.69 7.10 10.95
C LYS A 392 4.67 6.12 11.53
N LEU A 393 5.03 4.84 11.67
CA LEU A 393 4.14 3.79 12.17
C LEU A 393 3.67 4.08 13.60
N LYS A 394 4.55 4.59 14.46
CA LYS A 394 4.18 5.00 15.83
C LYS A 394 3.12 6.11 15.89
N GLY A 395 3.07 6.96 14.86
CA GLY A 395 2.11 8.06 14.75
C GLY A 395 0.76 7.69 14.15
N GLN A 396 0.61 6.47 13.63
CA GLN A 396 -0.64 6.02 12.99
C GLN A 396 -1.72 5.63 14.03
N SER A 397 -2.99 5.77 13.66
CA SER A 397 -4.12 5.38 14.53
C SER A 397 -4.14 3.88 14.87
N ASP A 398 -3.61 3.07 13.97
CA ASP A 398 -3.45 1.63 14.05
C ASP A 398 -2.02 1.20 14.42
N ASN A 399 -1.22 2.11 14.99
CA ASN A 399 0.16 1.89 15.44
C ASN A 399 0.40 0.46 15.98
N PRO A 400 1.24 -0.37 15.31
CA PRO A 400 1.50 -1.74 15.72
C PRO A 400 2.27 -1.84 17.04
N PHE A 401 3.06 -0.82 17.39
CA PHE A 401 3.90 -0.75 18.59
C PHE A 401 3.14 -0.27 19.84
N ARG A 402 1.82 -0.07 19.75
CA ARG A 402 0.98 0.31 20.91
C ARG A 402 0.80 -0.84 21.92
N ILE A 403 1.03 -2.07 21.47
CA ILE A 403 0.98 -3.26 22.33
C ILE A 403 2.14 -3.20 23.30
N ASP A 404 1.88 -3.51 24.57
CA ASP A 404 2.94 -3.51 25.58
C ASP A 404 4.04 -4.52 25.21
N TYR A 405 5.27 -4.03 25.07
CA TYR A 405 6.42 -4.87 24.72
C TYR A 405 6.60 -6.02 25.73
N LYS A 406 6.36 -5.75 27.01
CA LYS A 406 6.53 -6.71 28.13
C LYS A 406 5.24 -7.48 28.47
N MET A 407 4.25 -7.51 27.56
CA MET A 407 3.05 -8.32 27.75
C MET A 407 3.40 -9.81 27.93
N ASN A 408 2.52 -10.57 28.59
CA ASN A 408 2.68 -12.02 28.69
C ASN A 408 2.48 -12.67 27.31
N LEU A 409 3.51 -13.35 26.79
CA LEU A 409 3.45 -14.08 25.53
C LEU A 409 2.98 -15.51 25.77
N GLU A 410 1.76 -15.81 25.34
CA GLU A 410 1.11 -17.11 25.53
C GLU A 410 0.46 -17.62 24.24
N LYS A 411 0.26 -18.93 24.14
CA LYS A 411 -0.41 -19.54 23.00
C LYS A 411 -1.89 -19.17 22.99
N THR A 412 -2.35 -18.58 21.88
CA THR A 412 -3.72 -18.03 21.73
C THR A 412 -4.49 -18.59 20.52
N TRP A 413 -3.99 -19.64 19.87
CA TRP A 413 -4.59 -20.36 18.75
C TRP A 413 -4.85 -21.84 19.07
#